data_AF-A0A542T0B7-F1
#
_entry.id   AF-A0A542T0B7-F1
#
_cell.length_a   1.000
_cell.length_b   1.000
_cell.length_c   1.000
_cell.angle_alpha   90.00
_cell.angle_beta   90.00
_cell.angle_gamma   90.00
#
_symmetry.space_group_name_H-M   'P 1'
#
loop_
_entity.id
_entity.type
_entity.pdbx_description
1 polymer ?
#
loop_
_entity_poly.entity_id
_entity_poly.type
_entity_poly.pdbx_seq_one_letter_code
_entity_poly.pdbx_strand_id
1 'polypeptide(L)'
;MSAAYATFDLAPAIRAGGVLADGGYQVHRDFVDFVVDGRPLLFRLSDLDAVSPLASDVPPAIFTAQVRALLLEDEPPLPDGRFVIYGCPECADLACGAVTAVIERDGEDYIWRDFAWQTDERADLELNGYHGIGPFRFRGADYRAALGALVGGSAAPRRRVLLIGARVAVLAKLAAALRTIGIGADITQDARAVPAEELRDYGAVAFGRAVGEEERAAVVEAFEHAGVDIARVDGLAPIVPLLVAQIEHALDRSPLPQRRLVGLTVAGSTADVEVTSACRVRITAYRLDRLYRTHAREVFDGILEPGRHRVPLDPKAVKGEAYVVARTTGGVLAAPVTGGKRL
;
A
#
# COMPACT_ATOMS: atom_id res chain seq x y z
N MET A 1 27.94 -15.14 22.16
CA MET A 1 27.98 -13.67 22.04
C MET A 1 26.57 -13.18 22.28
N SER A 2 26.33 -12.34 23.30
CA SER A 2 24.99 -11.77 23.53
C SER A 2 24.60 -10.97 22.30
N ALA A 3 23.51 -11.33 21.63
CA ALA A 3 22.96 -10.49 20.57
C ALA A 3 22.70 -9.09 21.17
N ALA A 4 23.14 -8.04 20.48
CA ALA A 4 22.81 -6.68 20.87
C ALA A 4 21.28 -6.51 20.84
N TYR A 5 20.73 -5.73 21.77
CA TYR A 5 19.31 -5.41 21.74
C TYR A 5 18.98 -4.63 20.46
N ALA A 6 17.95 -5.08 19.76
CA ALA A 6 17.33 -4.36 18.67
C ALA A 6 16.19 -3.47 19.20
N THR A 7 15.86 -2.38 18.50
CA THR A 7 14.63 -1.62 18.78
C THR A 7 13.44 -2.29 18.13
N PHE A 8 12.27 -2.18 18.76
CA PHE A 8 11.00 -2.67 18.24
C PHE A 8 9.99 -1.53 18.24
N ASP A 9 9.50 -1.20 17.05
CA ASP A 9 8.48 -0.19 16.83
C ASP A 9 7.45 -0.74 15.83
N LEU A 10 6.34 -0.01 15.69
CA LEU A 10 5.24 -0.35 14.79
C LEU A 10 4.94 0.86 13.93
N ALA A 11 4.62 0.63 12.65
CA ALA A 11 4.25 1.72 11.77
C ALA A 11 3.13 1.33 10.78
N PRO A 12 2.24 2.27 10.42
CA PRO A 12 1.28 2.03 9.34
C PRO A 12 1.98 1.75 8.02
N ALA A 13 1.51 0.73 7.30
CA ALA A 13 1.98 0.37 5.98
C ALA A 13 0.80 -0.04 5.09
N ILE A 14 1.05 -0.07 3.78
CA ILE A 14 0.06 -0.48 2.79
C ILE A 14 0.60 -1.56 1.85
N ARG A 15 -0.31 -2.40 1.36
CA ARG A 15 -0.14 -3.18 0.12
C ARG A 15 -1.05 -2.54 -0.91
N ALA A 16 -0.46 -1.89 -1.91
CA ALA A 16 -1.18 -1.09 -2.87
C ALA A 16 -2.12 -1.94 -3.73
N GLY A 17 -3.41 -1.62 -3.73
CA GLY A 17 -4.41 -2.26 -4.57
C GLY A 17 -4.33 -1.79 -6.03
N GLY A 18 -4.96 -2.51 -6.95
CA GLY A 18 -4.90 -2.11 -8.35
C GLY A 18 -5.81 -2.86 -9.30
N VAL A 19 -6.06 -2.23 -10.44
CA VAL A 19 -6.65 -2.85 -11.64
C VAL A 19 -5.51 -3.10 -12.61
N LEU A 20 -5.26 -4.38 -12.92
CA LEU A 20 -4.19 -4.81 -13.79
C LEU A 20 -4.56 -4.61 -15.27
N ALA A 21 -3.55 -4.59 -16.13
CA ALA A 21 -3.73 -4.34 -17.57
C ALA A 21 -4.53 -5.46 -18.26
N ASP A 22 -4.52 -6.67 -17.71
CA ASP A 22 -5.29 -7.84 -18.15
C ASP A 22 -6.73 -7.87 -17.60
N GLY A 23 -7.12 -6.88 -16.79
CA GLY A 23 -8.42 -6.81 -16.13
C GLY A 23 -8.50 -7.53 -14.78
N GLY A 24 -7.40 -8.11 -14.30
CA GLY A 24 -7.29 -8.63 -12.94
C GLY A 24 -7.33 -7.54 -11.87
N TYR A 25 -7.59 -7.95 -10.63
CA TYR A 25 -7.61 -7.05 -9.47
C TYR A 25 -6.62 -7.51 -8.41
N GLN A 26 -6.05 -6.54 -7.72
CA GLN A 26 -5.22 -6.70 -6.54
C GLN A 26 -5.87 -5.94 -5.39
N VAL A 27 -6.14 -6.61 -4.28
CA VAL A 27 -6.82 -6.00 -3.15
C VAL A 27 -5.89 -5.07 -2.36
N HIS A 28 -6.38 -3.88 -2.01
CA HIS A 28 -5.67 -2.97 -1.12
C HIS A 28 -5.71 -3.47 0.32
N ARG A 29 -4.59 -3.35 1.04
CA ARG A 29 -4.53 -3.59 2.49
C ARG A 29 -3.78 -2.43 3.15
N ASP A 30 -4.31 -1.88 4.24
CA ASP A 30 -3.47 -1.26 5.26
C ASP A 30 -3.30 -2.24 6.40
N PHE A 31 -2.09 -2.25 6.93
CA PHE A 31 -1.68 -3.08 8.04
C PHE A 31 -0.65 -2.34 8.86
N VAL A 32 -0.33 -2.88 10.02
CA VAL A 32 0.78 -2.39 10.84
C VAL A 32 2.01 -3.22 10.51
N ASP A 33 3.07 -2.58 10.02
CA ASP A 33 4.37 -3.22 9.81
C ASP A 33 5.21 -3.20 11.08
N PHE A 34 6.10 -4.18 11.20
CA PHE A 34 7.09 -4.28 12.26
C PHE A 34 8.32 -3.47 11.87
N VAL A 35 8.74 -2.55 12.73
CA VAL A 35 9.94 -1.73 12.51
C VAL A 35 11.02 -2.20 13.49
N VAL A 36 12.11 -2.71 12.94
CA VAL A 36 13.26 -3.18 13.71
C VAL A 36 14.44 -2.27 13.42
N ASP A 37 15.10 -1.73 14.45
CA ASP A 37 16.19 -0.75 14.33
C ASP A 37 15.86 0.42 13.39
N GLY A 38 14.62 0.93 13.50
CA GLY A 38 14.12 2.04 12.68
C GLY A 38 13.87 1.71 11.20
N ARG A 39 13.95 0.43 10.80
CA ARG A 39 13.68 -0.01 9.41
C ARG A 39 12.50 -0.98 9.36
N PRO A 40 11.55 -0.79 8.42
CA PRO A 40 10.49 -1.76 8.18
C PRO A 40 11.08 -3.15 7.92
N LEU A 41 10.64 -4.16 8.68
CA LEU A 41 11.12 -5.53 8.55
C LEU A 41 10.75 -6.12 7.18
N LEU A 42 9.61 -5.72 6.62
CA LEU A 42 9.21 -6.11 5.27
C LEU A 42 10.24 -5.70 4.20
N PHE A 43 10.98 -4.61 4.42
CA PHE A 43 12.01 -4.12 3.50
C PHE A 43 13.31 -4.91 3.57
N ARG A 44 13.47 -5.73 4.60
CA ARG A 44 14.58 -6.68 4.73
C ARG A 44 14.28 -8.01 4.05
N LEU A 45 13.03 -8.23 3.62
CA LEU A 45 12.56 -9.43 2.95
C LEU A 45 12.51 -9.20 1.43
N SER A 46 12.88 -10.22 0.65
CA SER A 46 13.09 -10.19 -0.81
C SER A 46 11.84 -9.84 -1.62
N ASP A 47 11.44 -8.57 -1.60
CA ASP A 47 10.31 -7.99 -2.34
C ASP A 47 9.01 -8.80 -2.31
N LEU A 48 8.67 -9.24 -1.10
CA LEU A 48 7.53 -10.11 -0.84
C LEU A 48 6.18 -9.37 -0.96
N ASP A 49 5.20 -9.96 -1.65
CA ASP A 49 3.78 -9.55 -1.63
C ASP A 49 3.08 -10.19 -0.43
N ALA A 50 3.28 -9.61 0.75
CA ALA A 50 2.70 -10.08 2.00
C ALA A 50 2.40 -8.91 2.96
N VAL A 51 1.49 -9.16 3.89
CA VAL A 51 1.06 -8.21 4.93
C VAL A 51 1.14 -8.87 6.30
N SER A 52 1.32 -8.07 7.35
CA SER A 52 1.26 -8.62 8.71
C SER A 52 -0.15 -9.10 9.06
N PRO A 53 -0.30 -10.00 10.06
CA PRO A 53 -1.61 -10.33 10.61
C PRO A 53 -2.35 -9.15 11.27
N LEU A 54 -1.65 -8.03 11.49
CA LEU A 54 -2.19 -6.80 12.07
C LEU A 54 -2.79 -5.90 10.96
N ALA A 55 -3.59 -6.50 10.07
CA ALA A 55 -4.29 -5.79 8.99
C ALA A 55 -5.56 -5.11 9.52
N SER A 56 -5.88 -3.92 9.02
CA SER A 56 -6.97 -3.13 9.61
C SER A 56 -8.38 -3.61 9.23
N ASP A 57 -8.48 -4.50 8.25
CA ASP A 57 -9.74 -5.09 7.76
C ASP A 57 -10.08 -6.41 8.45
N VAL A 58 -9.22 -6.89 9.37
CA VAL A 58 -9.56 -8.02 10.22
C VAL A 58 -10.52 -7.60 11.35
N PRO A 59 -11.49 -8.45 11.73
CA PRO A 59 -12.39 -8.17 12.84
C PRO A 59 -11.65 -7.83 14.14
N PRO A 60 -12.13 -6.89 14.97
CA PRO A 60 -11.43 -6.44 16.19
C PRO A 60 -11.06 -7.55 17.17
N ALA A 61 -11.90 -8.59 17.29
CA ALA A 61 -11.61 -9.75 18.14
C ALA A 61 -10.42 -10.57 17.60
N ILE A 62 -10.35 -10.77 16.27
CA ILE A 62 -9.23 -11.45 15.62
C ILE A 62 -7.97 -10.60 15.75
N PHE A 63 -8.06 -9.29 15.48
CA PHE A 63 -6.94 -8.36 15.65
C PHE A 63 -6.37 -8.42 17.07
N THR A 64 -7.24 -8.37 18.09
CA THR A 64 -6.82 -8.46 19.50
C THR A 64 -6.14 -9.80 19.81
N ALA A 65 -6.65 -10.91 19.29
CA ALA A 65 -6.02 -12.22 19.44
C ALA A 65 -4.64 -12.28 18.77
N GLN A 66 -4.46 -11.67 17.60
CA GLN A 66 -3.14 -11.57 16.94
C GLN A 66 -2.14 -10.81 17.81
N VAL A 67 -2.55 -9.69 18.42
CA VAL A 67 -1.68 -8.93 19.34
C VAL A 67 -1.31 -9.75 20.57
N ARG A 68 -2.26 -10.46 21.19
CA ARG A 68 -2.01 -11.31 22.36
C ARG A 68 -1.09 -12.49 22.05
N ALA A 69 -1.26 -13.12 20.88
CA ALA A 69 -0.36 -14.15 20.41
C ALA A 69 1.09 -13.63 20.28
N LEU A 70 1.29 -12.45 19.69
CA LEU A 70 2.62 -11.82 19.59
C LEU A 70 3.22 -11.44 20.96
N LEU A 71 2.39 -11.22 21.98
CA LEU A 71 2.81 -11.02 23.38
C LEU A 71 3.13 -12.32 24.11
N LEU A 72 2.95 -13.48 23.46
CA LEU A 72 3.00 -14.82 24.05
C LEU A 72 2.04 -14.97 25.25
N GLU A 73 0.85 -14.38 25.14
CA GLU A 73 -0.26 -14.58 26.08
C GLU A 73 -1.15 -15.76 25.68
N ASP A 74 -1.12 -16.13 24.40
CA ASP A 74 -1.80 -17.27 23.80
C ASP A 74 -0.78 -18.27 23.20
N GLU A 75 -1.23 -19.48 22.87
CA GLU A 75 -0.38 -20.50 22.24
C GLU A 75 0.07 -20.07 20.83
N PRO A 76 1.27 -20.48 20.38
CA PRO A 76 1.73 -20.25 19.03
C PRO A 76 0.76 -20.81 17.98
N PRO A 77 0.45 -20.05 16.91
CA PRO A 77 -0.52 -20.48 15.91
C PRO A 77 -0.01 -21.61 15.01
N LEU A 78 1.31 -21.87 15.00
CA LEU A 78 1.95 -22.93 14.23
C LEU A 78 2.81 -23.82 15.15
N PRO A 79 3.05 -25.08 14.75
CA PRO A 79 3.97 -25.96 15.46
C PRO A 79 5.37 -25.36 15.64
N ASP A 80 6.12 -25.94 16.58
CA ASP A 80 7.50 -25.56 16.89
C ASP A 80 7.66 -24.10 17.36
N GLY A 81 6.60 -23.50 17.91
CA GLY A 81 6.62 -22.15 18.48
C GLY A 81 6.64 -21.04 17.44
N ARG A 82 6.15 -21.30 16.23
CA ARG A 82 6.25 -20.35 15.11
C ARG A 82 5.01 -19.47 14.98
N PHE A 83 5.26 -18.24 14.58
CA PHE A 83 4.25 -17.20 14.37
C PHE A 83 4.32 -16.71 12.93
N VAL A 84 3.16 -16.42 12.35
CA VAL A 84 3.08 -15.72 11.07
C VAL A 84 3.46 -14.26 11.28
N ILE A 85 4.53 -13.82 10.63
CA ILE A 85 4.98 -12.43 10.65
C ILE A 85 4.41 -11.68 9.44
N TYR A 86 4.43 -12.31 8.26
CA TYR A 86 3.76 -11.81 7.05
C TYR A 86 3.07 -12.96 6.32
N GLY A 87 1.80 -12.78 5.94
CA GLY A 87 1.02 -13.77 5.22
C GLY A 87 0.48 -13.25 3.89
N CYS A 88 -0.09 -14.16 3.10
CA CYS A 88 -0.75 -13.84 1.84
C CYS A 88 -1.83 -12.77 2.04
N PRO A 89 -1.80 -11.65 1.30
CA PRO A 89 -2.75 -10.55 1.47
C PRO A 89 -4.15 -10.90 1.00
N GLU A 90 -4.32 -11.98 0.22
CA GLU A 90 -5.61 -12.32 -0.39
C GLU A 90 -6.42 -13.30 0.48
N CYS A 91 -5.77 -14.28 1.11
CA CYS A 91 -6.46 -15.36 1.85
C CYS A 91 -5.92 -15.63 3.26
N ALA A 92 -4.75 -15.09 3.63
CA ALA A 92 -4.03 -15.40 4.87
C ALA A 92 -3.76 -16.91 5.11
N ASP A 93 -3.90 -17.76 4.09
CA ASP A 93 -3.66 -19.19 4.16
C ASP A 93 -2.15 -19.48 4.11
N LEU A 94 -1.67 -20.34 5.02
CA LEU A 94 -0.30 -20.80 5.06
C LEU A 94 0.11 -21.48 3.74
N ALA A 95 -0.81 -22.20 3.08
CA ALA A 95 -0.53 -22.89 1.81
C ALA A 95 -0.18 -21.93 0.66
N CYS A 96 -0.63 -20.67 0.71
CA CYS A 96 -0.19 -19.63 -0.22
C CYS A 96 1.22 -19.09 0.10
N GLY A 97 1.71 -19.39 1.30
CA GLY A 97 3.02 -19.03 1.79
C GLY A 97 2.98 -17.85 2.76
N ALA A 98 3.81 -17.96 3.79
CA ALA A 98 3.99 -16.95 4.83
C ALA A 98 5.45 -16.84 5.25
N VAL A 99 5.86 -15.65 5.67
CA VAL A 99 7.07 -15.47 6.47
C VAL A 99 6.72 -15.71 7.91
N THR A 100 7.41 -16.65 8.51
CA THR A 100 7.18 -17.11 9.87
C THR A 100 8.47 -17.09 10.66
N ALA A 101 8.39 -16.92 11.97
CA ALA A 101 9.53 -16.89 12.87
C ALA A 101 9.17 -17.56 14.20
N VAL A 102 10.18 -18.05 14.92
CA VAL A 102 10.03 -18.45 16.32
C VAL A 102 10.02 -17.20 17.18
N ILE A 103 9.03 -17.07 18.05
CA ILE A 103 8.97 -16.02 19.07
C ILE A 103 9.00 -16.68 20.44
N GLU A 104 10.00 -16.33 21.24
CA GLU A 104 10.18 -16.88 22.59
C GLU A 104 10.47 -15.77 23.61
N ARG A 105 10.14 -16.03 24.86
CA ARG A 105 10.54 -15.18 25.99
C ARG A 105 11.89 -15.63 26.52
N ASP A 106 12.77 -14.67 26.80
CA ASP A 106 13.99 -14.89 27.57
C ASP A 106 14.02 -13.93 28.75
N GLY A 107 13.60 -14.43 29.91
CA GLY A 107 13.30 -13.59 31.08
C GLY A 107 12.16 -12.63 30.77
N GLU A 108 12.44 -11.33 30.87
CA GLU A 108 11.48 -10.27 30.56
C GLU A 108 11.44 -9.91 29.07
N ASP A 109 12.43 -10.35 28.29
CA ASP A 109 12.65 -9.95 26.91
C ASP A 109 12.01 -10.92 25.90
N TYR A 110 11.91 -10.47 24.66
CA TYR A 110 11.40 -11.25 23.54
C TYR A 110 12.51 -11.48 22.51
N ILE A 111 12.57 -12.70 21.99
CA ILE A 111 13.51 -13.08 20.92
C ILE A 111 12.70 -13.52 19.71
N TRP A 112 12.98 -12.90 18.56
CA TRP A 112 12.51 -13.36 17.25
C TRP A 112 13.67 -14.01 16.52
N ARG A 113 13.54 -15.28 16.13
CA ARG A 113 14.61 -16.03 15.44
C ARG A 113 14.05 -16.98 14.37
N ASP A 114 14.97 -17.58 13.61
CA ASP A 114 14.68 -18.62 12.63
C ASP A 114 13.58 -18.23 11.65
N PHE A 115 13.72 -17.04 11.05
CA PHE A 115 12.79 -16.57 10.02
C PHE A 115 12.87 -17.49 8.80
N ALA A 116 11.71 -17.89 8.26
CA ALA A 116 11.66 -18.68 7.04
C ALA A 116 10.40 -18.39 6.23
N TRP A 117 10.47 -18.67 4.94
CA TRP A 117 9.29 -18.84 4.10
C TRP A 117 8.69 -20.22 4.35
N GLN A 118 7.39 -20.30 4.66
CA GLN A 118 6.70 -21.52 5.05
C GLN A 118 5.40 -21.65 4.28
N THR A 119 5.19 -22.81 3.65
CA THR A 119 3.97 -23.18 2.93
C THR A 119 3.25 -24.39 3.53
N ASP A 120 3.93 -25.14 4.41
CA ASP A 120 3.44 -26.36 5.03
C ASP A 120 3.52 -26.27 6.56
N GLU A 121 2.99 -27.26 7.27
CA GLU A 121 2.95 -27.29 8.74
C GLU A 121 4.32 -27.09 9.41
N ARG A 122 5.40 -27.60 8.80
CA ARG A 122 6.79 -27.41 9.26
C ARG A 122 7.60 -26.59 8.27
N ALA A 123 8.51 -25.79 8.79
CA ALA A 123 9.44 -25.02 7.98
C ALA A 123 10.77 -25.76 7.78
N ASP A 124 11.28 -25.70 6.55
CA ASP A 124 12.64 -26.09 6.21
C ASP A 124 13.55 -24.85 6.25
N LEU A 125 14.30 -24.71 7.35
CA LEU A 125 15.17 -23.54 7.57
C LEU A 125 16.40 -23.55 6.65
N GLU A 126 16.87 -24.71 6.21
CA GLU A 126 18.03 -24.79 5.33
C GLU A 126 17.66 -24.29 3.93
N LEU A 127 16.52 -24.75 3.41
CA LEU A 127 16.05 -24.38 2.08
C LEU A 127 15.40 -22.98 2.03
N ASN A 128 14.56 -22.67 3.02
CA ASN A 128 13.67 -21.50 2.98
C ASN A 128 13.95 -20.48 4.10
N GLY A 129 15.05 -20.65 4.85
CA GLY A 129 15.46 -19.73 5.89
C GLY A 129 15.93 -18.39 5.34
N TYR A 130 15.52 -17.30 5.99
CA TYR A 130 16.07 -15.97 5.76
C TYR A 130 17.39 -15.81 6.52
N HIS A 131 18.42 -16.50 6.02
CA HIS A 131 19.78 -16.49 6.58
C HIS A 131 20.35 -15.06 6.56
N GLY A 132 20.39 -14.41 7.71
CA GLY A 132 20.80 -12.99 7.85
C GLY A 132 19.73 -12.07 8.44
N ILE A 133 18.52 -12.60 8.72
CA ILE A 133 17.49 -11.89 9.48
C ILE A 133 17.39 -12.49 10.89
N GLY A 134 17.58 -11.62 11.88
CA GLY A 134 17.62 -12.03 13.28
C GLY A 134 18.86 -12.88 13.64
N PRO A 135 18.90 -13.45 14.85
CA PRO A 135 17.90 -13.28 15.90
C PRO A 135 17.83 -11.82 16.37
N PHE A 136 16.62 -11.33 16.60
CA PHE A 136 16.40 -10.02 17.21
C PHE A 136 16.04 -10.21 18.68
N ARG A 137 16.76 -9.53 19.57
CA ARG A 137 16.40 -9.46 20.98
C ARG A 137 15.79 -8.10 21.28
N PHE A 138 14.57 -8.09 21.79
CA PHE A 138 13.84 -6.87 22.14
C PHE A 138 13.71 -6.74 23.64
N ARG A 139 13.84 -5.51 24.15
CA ARG A 139 13.55 -5.22 25.54
C ARG A 139 12.06 -5.44 25.80
N GLY A 140 11.76 -6.23 26.84
CA GLY A 140 10.38 -6.58 27.19
C GLY A 140 9.44 -5.39 27.34
N ALA A 141 9.89 -4.34 28.03
CA ALA A 141 9.09 -3.16 28.28
C ALA A 141 8.69 -2.43 26.99
N ASP A 142 9.66 -2.21 26.08
CA ASP A 142 9.45 -1.49 24.81
C ASP A 142 8.54 -2.32 23.88
N TYR A 143 8.80 -3.62 23.77
CA TYR A 143 8.01 -4.55 22.96
C TYR A 143 6.54 -4.61 23.40
N ARG A 144 6.29 -4.78 24.71
CA ARG A 144 4.93 -4.81 25.27
C ARG A 144 4.22 -3.47 25.13
N ALA A 145 4.93 -2.36 25.32
CA ALA A 145 4.35 -1.03 25.17
C ALA A 145 3.90 -0.77 23.73
N ALA A 146 4.73 -1.11 22.74
CA ALA A 146 4.42 -0.94 21.32
C ALA A 146 3.16 -1.75 20.93
N LEU A 147 3.13 -3.05 21.22
CA LEU A 147 1.97 -3.91 20.89
C LEU A 147 0.72 -3.54 21.69
N GLY A 148 0.87 -3.21 22.98
CA GLY A 148 -0.25 -2.83 23.84
C GLY A 148 -0.95 -1.54 23.38
N ALA A 149 -0.22 -0.62 22.77
CA ALA A 149 -0.79 0.61 22.21
C ALA A 149 -1.83 0.34 21.11
N LEU A 150 -1.72 -0.77 20.37
CA LEU A 150 -2.67 -1.15 19.31
C LEU A 150 -4.05 -1.55 19.84
N VAL A 151 -4.14 -2.03 21.09
CA VAL A 151 -5.41 -2.44 21.72
C VAL A 151 -6.11 -1.23 22.37
N GLY A 152 -5.38 -0.15 22.64
CA GLY A 152 -5.86 1.04 23.37
C GLY A 152 -6.35 2.22 22.52
N GLY A 153 -6.13 2.22 21.20
CA GLY A 153 -6.63 3.23 20.26
C GLY A 153 -6.15 2.91 18.83
N SER A 154 -6.76 3.37 17.74
CA SER A 154 -7.98 4.13 17.43
C SER A 154 -8.40 3.77 15.99
N ALA A 155 -9.67 3.99 15.68
CA ALA A 155 -10.37 3.94 14.38
C ALA A 155 -9.59 3.43 13.16
N ALA A 156 -10.13 2.37 12.53
CA ALA A 156 -9.69 1.90 11.23
C ALA A 156 -9.50 3.06 10.23
N PRO A 157 -8.46 3.03 9.39
CA PRO A 157 -8.17 4.09 8.44
C PRO A 157 -9.40 4.44 7.59
N ARG A 158 -9.59 5.74 7.35
CA ARG A 158 -10.68 6.31 6.54
C ARG A 158 -10.52 5.91 5.08
N ARG A 159 -11.00 4.73 4.70
CA ARG A 159 -10.91 4.21 3.32
C ARG A 159 -12.15 4.50 2.50
N ARG A 160 -12.67 5.72 2.59
CA ARG A 160 -13.72 6.19 1.69
C ARG A 160 -13.19 7.32 0.83
N VAL A 161 -13.59 7.32 -0.44
CA VAL A 161 -13.25 8.37 -1.40
C VAL A 161 -14.53 8.98 -1.93
N LEU A 162 -14.59 10.31 -1.88
CA LEU A 162 -15.68 11.07 -2.50
C LEU A 162 -15.30 11.38 -3.95
N LEU A 163 -16.09 10.88 -4.90
CA LEU A 163 -15.87 11.06 -6.33
C LEU A 163 -16.80 12.16 -6.87
N ILE A 164 -16.22 13.18 -7.50
CA ILE A 164 -16.95 14.36 -7.99
C ILE A 164 -16.69 14.56 -9.48
N GLY A 165 -17.75 14.67 -10.27
CA GLY A 165 -17.63 15.05 -11.68
C GLY A 165 -18.85 14.81 -12.54
N ALA A 166 -18.81 15.38 -13.75
CA ALA A 166 -19.95 15.38 -14.67
C ALA A 166 -20.23 14.05 -15.38
N ARG A 167 -19.24 13.13 -15.46
CA ARG A 167 -19.36 11.88 -16.24
C ARG A 167 -19.75 10.69 -15.37
N VAL A 168 -21.05 10.56 -15.06
CA VAL A 168 -21.60 9.51 -14.19
C VAL A 168 -21.12 8.09 -14.57
N ALA A 169 -21.10 7.75 -15.85
CA ALA A 169 -20.67 6.42 -16.30
C ALA A 169 -19.19 6.10 -15.98
N VAL A 170 -18.31 7.11 -16.00
CA VAL A 170 -16.89 6.94 -15.63
C VAL A 170 -16.77 6.81 -14.12
N LEU A 171 -17.49 7.65 -13.37
CA LEU A 171 -17.49 7.61 -11.90
C LEU A 171 -18.04 6.29 -11.36
N ALA A 172 -19.11 5.75 -11.97
CA ALA A 172 -19.68 4.46 -11.58
C ALA A 172 -18.68 3.31 -11.79
N LYS A 173 -17.95 3.30 -12.90
CA LYS A 173 -16.89 2.29 -13.17
C LYS A 173 -15.72 2.43 -12.19
N LEU A 174 -15.32 3.66 -11.90
CA LEU A 174 -14.26 3.93 -10.92
C LEU A 174 -14.67 3.49 -9.52
N ALA A 175 -15.89 3.84 -9.07
CA ALA A 175 -16.42 3.42 -7.78
C ALA A 175 -16.50 1.89 -7.67
N ALA A 176 -16.94 1.21 -8.72
CA ALA A 176 -16.96 -0.24 -8.76
C ALA A 176 -15.53 -0.83 -8.62
N ALA A 177 -14.56 -0.32 -9.38
CA ALA A 177 -13.17 -0.77 -9.30
C ALA A 177 -12.55 -0.55 -7.91
N LEU A 178 -12.77 0.63 -7.31
CA LEU A 178 -12.30 0.94 -5.95
C LEU A 178 -12.90 -0.02 -4.92
N ARG A 179 -14.22 -0.26 -4.99
CA ARG A 179 -14.89 -1.20 -4.07
C ARG A 179 -14.40 -2.62 -4.25
N THR A 180 -14.12 -3.06 -5.48
CA THR A 180 -13.54 -4.38 -5.77
C THR A 180 -12.17 -4.57 -5.10
N ILE A 181 -11.37 -3.51 -5.00
CA ILE A 181 -10.06 -3.57 -4.32
C ILE A 181 -10.15 -3.20 -2.82
N GLY A 182 -11.34 -3.06 -2.25
CA GLY A 182 -11.54 -2.80 -0.82
C GLY A 182 -11.51 -1.33 -0.39
N ILE A 183 -11.58 -0.39 -1.34
CA ILE A 183 -11.71 1.05 -1.06
C ILE A 183 -13.17 1.48 -1.25
N GLY A 184 -13.77 2.02 -0.19
CA GLY A 184 -15.10 2.63 -0.25
C GLY A 184 -15.12 3.83 -1.18
N ALA A 185 -16.16 3.96 -2.00
CA ALA A 185 -16.28 5.05 -2.95
C ALA A 185 -17.73 5.49 -3.07
N ASP A 186 -17.96 6.80 -2.95
CA ASP A 186 -19.27 7.42 -3.12
C ASP A 186 -19.21 8.50 -4.19
N ILE A 187 -20.33 8.74 -4.86
CA ILE A 187 -20.40 9.68 -5.98
C ILE A 187 -21.34 10.81 -5.59
N THR A 188 -20.86 12.05 -5.72
CA THR A 188 -21.69 13.23 -5.59
C THR A 188 -21.41 14.21 -6.72
N GLN A 189 -22.40 15.03 -7.06
CA GLN A 189 -22.22 16.19 -7.94
C GLN A 189 -22.01 17.48 -7.13
N ASP A 190 -22.24 17.45 -5.81
CA ASP A 190 -22.03 18.59 -4.92
C ASP A 190 -21.69 18.10 -3.50
N ALA A 191 -20.46 18.34 -3.04
CA ALA A 191 -20.05 17.95 -1.70
C ALA A 191 -20.61 18.88 -0.60
N ARG A 192 -21.07 20.08 -0.95
CA ARG A 192 -21.64 21.04 0.03
C ARG A 192 -22.98 20.56 0.58
N ALA A 193 -23.64 19.65 -0.13
CA ALA A 193 -24.86 18.99 0.32
C ALA A 193 -24.59 17.84 1.32
N VAL A 194 -23.32 17.45 1.52
CA VAL A 194 -22.93 16.36 2.41
C VAL A 194 -22.74 16.91 3.83
N PRO A 195 -23.39 16.33 4.85
CA PRO A 195 -23.21 16.73 6.24
C PRO A 195 -21.75 16.64 6.70
N ALA A 196 -21.31 17.57 7.55
CA ALA A 196 -19.93 17.61 8.05
C ALA A 196 -19.52 16.33 8.82
N GLU A 197 -20.48 15.64 9.44
CA GLU A 197 -20.25 14.34 10.07
C GLU A 197 -19.89 13.23 9.07
N GLU A 198 -20.55 13.20 7.92
CA GLU A 198 -20.26 12.24 6.86
C GLU A 198 -18.96 12.58 6.12
N LEU A 199 -18.65 13.88 5.97
CA LEU A 199 -17.35 14.32 5.40
C LEU A 199 -16.15 13.79 6.20
N ARG A 200 -16.30 13.54 7.50
CA ARG A 200 -15.24 12.99 8.37
C ARG A 200 -14.90 11.54 8.09
N ASP A 201 -15.68 10.84 7.29
CA ASP A 201 -15.42 9.43 6.97
C ASP A 201 -14.52 9.26 5.73
N TYR A 202 -14.32 10.32 4.94
CA TYR A 202 -13.53 10.27 3.71
C TYR A 202 -12.04 10.53 3.98
N GLY A 203 -11.19 9.74 3.33
CA GLY A 203 -9.73 9.90 3.35
C GLY A 203 -9.19 10.67 2.15
N ALA A 204 -9.94 10.73 1.06
CA ALA A 204 -9.62 11.50 -0.14
C ALA A 204 -10.87 11.98 -0.88
N VAL A 205 -10.70 13.03 -1.70
CA VAL A 205 -11.69 13.50 -2.68
C VAL A 205 -11.05 13.51 -4.06
N ALA A 206 -11.73 12.94 -5.06
CA ALA A 206 -11.25 12.85 -6.42
C ALA A 206 -12.15 13.63 -7.39
N PHE A 207 -11.55 14.57 -8.10
CA PHE A 207 -12.22 15.45 -9.06
C PHE A 207 -12.02 14.97 -10.49
N GLY A 208 -13.11 14.91 -11.25
CA GLY A 208 -13.07 14.75 -12.69
C GLY A 208 -12.42 15.96 -13.36
N ARG A 209 -11.75 15.73 -14.50
CA ARG A 209 -11.05 16.77 -15.28
C ARG A 209 -11.94 17.97 -15.69
N ALA A 210 -13.26 17.76 -15.78
CA ALA A 210 -14.20 18.81 -16.20
C ALA A 210 -14.70 19.69 -15.03
N VAL A 211 -14.38 19.34 -13.78
CA VAL A 211 -14.75 20.13 -12.60
C VAL A 211 -13.88 21.38 -12.55
N GLY A 212 -14.49 22.56 -12.47
CA GLY A 212 -13.78 23.85 -12.44
C GLY A 212 -13.09 24.13 -11.11
N GLU A 213 -12.09 25.02 -11.11
CA GLU A 213 -11.32 25.33 -9.88
C GLU A 213 -12.17 25.94 -8.75
N GLU A 214 -13.19 26.74 -9.07
CA GLU A 214 -14.12 27.30 -8.07
C GLU A 214 -14.90 26.20 -7.34
N GLU A 215 -15.40 25.21 -8.09
CA GLU A 215 -16.13 24.07 -7.53
C GLU A 215 -15.19 23.20 -6.68
N ARG A 216 -13.96 22.95 -7.15
CA ARG A 216 -12.94 22.23 -6.38
C ARG A 216 -12.61 22.94 -5.06
N ALA A 217 -12.39 24.24 -5.11
CA ALA A 217 -12.10 25.05 -3.93
C ALA A 217 -13.25 24.99 -2.92
N ALA A 218 -14.50 25.13 -3.37
CA ALA A 218 -15.66 25.05 -2.50
C ALA A 218 -15.81 23.68 -1.81
N VAL A 219 -15.45 22.58 -2.49
CA VAL A 219 -15.44 21.25 -1.87
C VAL A 219 -14.33 21.12 -0.83
N VAL A 220 -13.12 21.58 -1.14
CA VAL A 220 -11.99 21.56 -0.18
C VAL A 220 -12.35 22.39 1.05
N GLU A 221 -12.91 23.57 0.87
CA GLU A 221 -13.39 24.43 1.94
C GLU A 221 -14.44 23.72 2.82
N ALA A 222 -15.36 22.93 2.24
CA ALA A 222 -16.33 22.15 3.01
C ALA A 222 -15.66 21.09 3.92
N PHE A 223 -14.61 20.43 3.46
CA PHE A 223 -13.82 19.50 4.29
C PHE A 223 -13.05 20.23 5.39
N GLU A 224 -12.46 21.39 5.10
CA GLU A 224 -11.78 22.23 6.09
C GLU A 224 -12.75 22.67 7.20
N HIS A 225 -13.95 23.12 6.84
CA HIS A 225 -15.01 23.47 7.80
C HIS A 225 -15.48 22.27 8.64
N ALA A 226 -15.40 21.05 8.10
CA ALA A 226 -15.67 19.82 8.84
C ALA A 226 -14.52 19.40 9.78
N GLY A 227 -13.35 20.06 9.68
CA GLY A 227 -12.15 19.78 10.46
C GLY A 227 -11.32 18.61 9.90
N VAL A 228 -11.35 18.39 8.58
CA VAL A 228 -10.68 17.27 7.91
C VAL A 228 -9.64 17.80 6.91
N ASP A 229 -8.38 17.42 7.09
CA ASP A 229 -7.35 17.60 6.08
C ASP A 229 -7.46 16.48 5.02
N ILE A 230 -8.16 16.79 3.93
CA ILE A 230 -8.53 15.82 2.90
C ILE A 230 -7.47 15.72 1.81
N ALA A 231 -7.11 14.50 1.40
CA ALA A 231 -6.25 14.32 0.24
C ALA A 231 -7.02 14.65 -1.05
N ARG A 232 -6.55 15.63 -1.82
CA ARG A 232 -7.13 16.04 -3.11
C ARG A 232 -6.50 15.25 -4.26
N VAL A 233 -7.34 14.69 -5.12
CA VAL A 233 -6.92 14.02 -6.36
C VAL A 233 -7.54 14.69 -7.57
N ASP A 234 -6.71 15.34 -8.38
CA ASP A 234 -7.14 15.85 -9.68
C ASP A 234 -6.96 14.75 -10.73
N GLY A 235 -8.06 14.18 -11.20
CA GLY A 235 -8.02 13.06 -12.15
C GLY A 235 -7.35 13.43 -13.47
N LEU A 236 -6.24 12.76 -13.80
CA LEU A 236 -5.43 13.05 -14.98
C LEU A 236 -6.19 12.78 -16.28
N ALA A 237 -6.86 11.63 -16.36
CA ALA A 237 -7.66 11.22 -17.51
C ALA A 237 -8.78 10.26 -17.07
N PRO A 238 -9.86 10.12 -17.86
CA PRO A 238 -10.95 9.18 -17.57
C PRO A 238 -10.56 7.71 -17.84
N ILE A 239 -9.42 7.28 -17.29
CA ILE A 239 -8.84 5.94 -17.41
C ILE A 239 -8.91 5.31 -16.02
N VAL A 240 -9.78 4.31 -15.83
CA VAL A 240 -10.07 3.76 -14.50
C VAL A 240 -8.80 3.25 -13.77
N PRO A 241 -7.91 2.42 -14.38
CA PRO A 241 -6.69 1.98 -13.69
C PRO A 241 -5.75 3.13 -13.27
N LEU A 242 -5.69 4.20 -14.07
CA LEU A 242 -4.90 5.39 -13.75
C LEU A 242 -5.49 6.16 -12.56
N LEU A 243 -6.82 6.35 -12.56
CA LEU A 243 -7.52 7.05 -11.48
C LEU A 243 -7.43 6.26 -10.16
N VAL A 244 -7.56 4.93 -10.23
CA VAL A 244 -7.32 4.05 -9.07
C VAL A 244 -5.90 4.25 -8.54
N ALA A 245 -4.89 4.24 -9.40
CA ALA A 245 -3.49 4.48 -8.99
C ALA A 245 -3.27 5.86 -8.34
N GLN A 246 -3.91 6.92 -8.85
CA GLN A 246 -3.84 8.25 -8.24
C GLN A 246 -4.50 8.30 -6.85
N ILE A 247 -5.64 7.63 -6.70
CA ILE A 247 -6.40 7.58 -5.46
C ILE A 247 -5.67 6.77 -4.39
N GLU A 248 -5.15 5.60 -4.76
CA GLU A 248 -4.28 4.77 -3.92
C GLU A 248 -3.09 5.57 -3.38
N HIS A 249 -2.39 6.28 -4.26
CA HIS A 249 -1.27 7.14 -3.86
C HIS A 249 -1.68 8.23 -2.86
N ALA A 250 -2.84 8.84 -3.06
CA ALA A 250 -3.35 9.90 -2.19
C ALA A 250 -3.85 9.38 -0.83
N LEU A 251 -4.31 8.14 -0.78
CA LEU A 251 -4.74 7.47 0.45
C LEU A 251 -3.56 6.91 1.25
N ASP A 252 -2.39 6.69 0.63
CA ASP A 252 -1.19 6.23 1.33
C ASP A 252 -0.74 7.26 2.38
N ARG A 253 -0.96 6.92 3.66
CA ARG A 253 -0.55 7.72 4.83
C ARG A 253 0.76 7.26 5.45
N SER A 254 1.45 6.29 4.84
CA SER A 254 2.72 5.78 5.35
C SER A 254 3.76 6.92 5.39
N PRO A 255 4.60 7.03 6.43
CA PRO A 255 5.71 7.96 6.47
C PRO A 255 6.62 7.81 5.24
N LEU A 256 7.11 8.92 4.65
CA LEU A 256 7.98 8.87 3.47
C LEU A 256 9.20 7.94 3.62
N PRO A 257 9.91 7.88 4.77
CA PRO A 257 11.03 6.94 4.96
C PRO A 257 10.64 5.47 4.87
N GLN A 258 9.34 5.16 4.95
CA GLN A 258 8.77 3.83 4.92
C GLN A 258 8.07 3.53 3.58
N ARG A 259 8.25 4.38 2.56
CA ARG A 259 7.74 4.12 1.21
C ARG A 259 8.88 3.69 0.31
N ARG A 260 8.70 2.58 -0.40
CA ARG A 260 9.69 2.10 -1.39
C ARG A 260 9.75 2.98 -2.62
N LEU A 261 8.58 3.37 -3.14
CA LEU A 261 8.45 4.17 -4.35
C LEU A 261 8.09 5.61 -3.96
N VAL A 262 9.00 6.55 -4.21
CA VAL A 262 8.87 7.94 -3.73
C VAL A 262 8.89 8.99 -4.85
N GLY A 263 9.28 8.61 -6.06
CA GLY A 263 9.31 9.54 -7.20
C GLY A 263 8.97 8.86 -8.52
N LEU A 264 8.18 9.55 -9.33
CA LEU A 264 7.90 9.20 -10.72
C LEU A 264 7.71 10.49 -11.52
N THR A 265 8.53 10.70 -12.54
CA THR A 265 8.32 11.73 -13.55
C THR A 265 8.56 11.15 -14.92
N VAL A 266 7.88 11.68 -15.94
CA VAL A 266 8.01 11.16 -17.31
C VAL A 266 8.16 12.30 -18.31
N ALA A 267 9.27 12.26 -19.04
CA ALA A 267 9.62 13.21 -20.08
C ALA A 267 9.95 12.46 -21.38
N GLY A 268 9.17 12.73 -22.43
CA GLY A 268 9.30 12.05 -23.72
C GLY A 268 9.13 10.53 -23.58
N SER A 269 10.19 9.78 -23.88
CA SER A 269 10.24 8.32 -23.81
C SER A 269 11.08 7.81 -22.63
N THR A 270 11.09 8.54 -21.52
CA THR A 270 11.93 8.25 -20.37
C THR A 270 11.17 8.52 -19.09
N ALA A 271 11.11 7.51 -18.21
CA ALA A 271 10.64 7.67 -16.84
C ALA A 271 11.83 7.79 -15.89
N ASP A 272 11.84 8.80 -15.05
CA ASP A 272 12.72 8.87 -13.90
C ASP A 272 11.95 8.37 -12.67
N VAL A 273 12.42 7.26 -12.09
CA VAL A 273 11.80 6.55 -10.96
C VAL A 273 12.74 6.62 -9.77
N GLU A 274 12.24 6.96 -8.58
CA GLU A 274 13.03 7.01 -7.36
C GLU A 274 12.52 5.98 -6.35
N VAL A 275 13.42 5.09 -5.92
CA VAL A 275 13.14 4.06 -4.92
C VAL A 275 14.10 4.15 -3.73
N THR A 276 13.60 3.85 -2.52
CA THR A 276 14.37 3.96 -1.26
C THR A 276 14.95 2.64 -0.78
N SER A 277 14.43 1.52 -1.29
CA SER A 277 14.89 0.16 -1.01
C SER A 277 14.84 -0.67 -2.29
N ALA A 278 15.64 -1.74 -2.37
CA ALA A 278 15.55 -2.68 -3.49
C ALA A 278 14.13 -3.28 -3.59
N CYS A 279 13.50 -3.18 -4.76
CA CYS A 279 12.17 -3.75 -5.01
C CYS A 279 11.88 -3.91 -6.50
N ARG A 280 10.95 -4.81 -6.85
CA ARG A 280 10.41 -4.92 -8.19
C ARG A 280 9.48 -3.75 -8.46
N VAL A 281 9.71 -3.08 -9.58
CA VAL A 281 8.88 -2.00 -10.09
C VAL A 281 8.26 -2.47 -11.40
N ARG A 282 6.94 -2.38 -11.49
CA ARG A 282 6.20 -2.54 -12.76
C ARG A 282 5.74 -1.17 -13.24
N ILE A 283 5.97 -0.88 -14.52
CA ILE A 283 5.57 0.37 -15.15
C ILE A 283 4.61 0.07 -16.29
N THR A 284 3.41 0.64 -16.20
CA THR A 284 2.36 0.52 -17.22
C THR A 284 2.08 1.87 -17.84
N ALA A 285 2.17 1.96 -19.16
CA ALA A 285 1.78 3.12 -19.94
C ALA A 285 0.32 3.01 -20.37
N TYR A 286 -0.44 4.10 -20.18
CA TYR A 286 -1.80 4.28 -20.64
C TYR A 286 -1.86 5.40 -21.67
N ARG A 287 -2.44 5.15 -22.84
CA ARG A 287 -2.57 6.14 -23.91
C ARG A 287 -4.02 6.25 -24.36
N LEU A 288 -4.46 7.48 -24.60
CA LEU A 288 -5.73 7.75 -25.29
C LEU A 288 -5.48 7.93 -26.78
N ASP A 289 -6.24 7.23 -27.62
CA ASP A 289 -6.28 7.50 -29.05
C ASP A 289 -7.21 8.69 -29.38
N ARG A 290 -7.31 9.04 -30.68
CA ARG A 290 -8.18 10.14 -31.15
C ARG A 290 -9.67 9.89 -30.92
N LEU A 291 -10.06 8.64 -30.66
CA LEU A 291 -11.44 8.21 -30.35
C LEU A 291 -11.64 8.04 -28.83
N TYR A 292 -10.70 8.50 -28.00
CA TYR A 292 -10.69 8.34 -26.54
C TYR A 292 -10.70 6.88 -26.06
N ARG A 293 -10.22 5.94 -26.88
CA ARG A 293 -10.00 4.56 -26.47
C ARG A 293 -8.70 4.47 -25.69
N THR A 294 -8.75 3.74 -24.58
CA THR A 294 -7.59 3.49 -23.74
C THR A 294 -6.79 2.32 -24.28
N HIS A 295 -5.48 2.52 -24.45
CA HIS A 295 -4.52 1.46 -24.68
C HIS A 295 -3.61 1.36 -23.46
N ALA A 296 -3.48 0.15 -22.90
CA ALA A 296 -2.56 -0.14 -21.81
C ALA A 296 -1.41 -1.02 -22.31
N ARG A 297 -0.19 -0.77 -21.83
CA ARG A 297 0.97 -1.61 -22.11
C ARG A 297 1.94 -1.58 -20.96
N GLU A 298 2.35 -2.74 -20.47
CA GLU A 298 3.50 -2.86 -19.58
C GLU A 298 4.78 -2.54 -20.37
N VAL A 299 5.54 -1.57 -19.87
CA VAL A 299 6.74 -1.03 -20.52
C VAL A 299 8.02 -1.32 -19.75
N PHE A 300 7.90 -1.73 -18.48
CA PHE A 300 9.01 -2.19 -17.66
C PHE A 300 8.50 -3.10 -16.54
N ASP A 301 9.25 -4.16 -16.26
CA ASP A 301 9.08 -5.00 -15.08
C ASP A 301 10.46 -5.52 -14.67
N GLY A 302 10.93 -5.12 -13.48
CA GLY A 302 12.26 -5.49 -13.01
C GLY A 302 12.58 -4.95 -11.62
N ILE A 303 13.66 -5.46 -11.01
CA ILE A 303 14.15 -4.99 -9.72
C ILE A 303 15.01 -3.74 -9.90
N LEU A 304 14.72 -2.70 -9.10
CA LEU A 304 15.51 -1.49 -9.00
C LEU A 304 16.17 -1.43 -7.63
N GLU A 305 17.47 -1.14 -7.60
CA GLU A 305 18.24 -0.87 -6.38
C GLU A 305 17.86 0.48 -5.76
N PRO A 306 18.20 0.78 -4.50
CA PRO A 306 17.95 2.11 -3.93
C PRO A 306 18.57 3.24 -4.77
N GLY A 307 17.79 4.27 -5.08
CA GLY A 307 18.23 5.45 -5.81
C GLY A 307 17.28 5.90 -6.93
N ARG A 308 17.79 6.80 -7.78
CA ARG A 308 17.09 7.31 -8.96
C ARG A 308 17.49 6.52 -10.20
N HIS A 309 16.49 6.05 -10.93
CA HIS A 309 16.63 5.21 -12.12
C HIS A 309 15.99 5.87 -13.31
N ARG A 310 16.71 5.83 -14.43
CA ARG A 310 16.19 6.28 -15.71
C ARG A 310 15.77 5.06 -16.54
N VAL A 311 14.46 4.87 -16.68
CA VAL A 311 13.87 3.75 -17.38
C VAL A 311 13.46 4.18 -18.80
N PRO A 312 14.05 3.59 -19.86
CA PRO A 312 13.62 3.87 -21.23
C PRO A 312 12.23 3.28 -21.48
N LEU A 313 11.35 4.05 -22.10
CA LEU A 313 9.98 3.64 -22.44
C LEU A 313 9.85 3.47 -23.95
N ASP A 314 9.03 2.53 -24.41
CA ASP A 314 8.70 2.41 -25.84
C ASP A 314 8.00 3.70 -26.31
N PRO A 315 8.57 4.46 -27.27
CA PRO A 315 7.98 5.70 -27.76
C PRO A 315 6.56 5.53 -28.32
N LYS A 316 6.20 4.34 -28.81
CA LYS A 316 4.83 4.05 -29.29
C LYS A 316 3.83 3.93 -28.14
N ALA A 317 4.26 3.46 -26.98
CA ALA A 317 3.42 3.30 -25.80
C ALA A 317 3.08 4.66 -25.15
N VAL A 318 3.97 5.64 -25.26
CA VAL A 318 3.84 6.97 -24.63
C VAL A 318 3.62 8.13 -25.61
N LYS A 319 3.17 7.83 -26.83
CA LYS A 319 2.89 8.85 -27.85
C LYS A 319 1.59 9.62 -27.54
N GLY A 320 1.59 10.94 -27.78
CA GLY A 320 0.36 11.75 -27.70
C GLY A 320 -0.09 11.99 -26.27
N GLU A 321 -1.40 11.86 -26.00
CA GLU A 321 -1.94 11.96 -24.64
C GLU A 321 -1.73 10.62 -23.91
N ALA A 322 -0.68 10.57 -23.09
CA ALA A 322 -0.23 9.37 -22.40
C ALA A 322 0.09 9.65 -20.92
N TYR A 323 -0.02 8.59 -20.13
CA TYR A 323 0.15 8.56 -18.69
C TYR A 323 0.88 7.29 -18.31
N VAL A 324 1.59 7.32 -17.19
CA VAL A 324 2.37 6.19 -16.70
C VAL A 324 2.01 5.93 -15.25
N VAL A 325 1.85 4.67 -14.90
CA VAL A 325 1.71 4.20 -13.53
C VAL A 325 2.91 3.31 -13.21
N ALA A 326 3.64 3.66 -12.15
CA ALA A 326 4.68 2.81 -11.56
C ALA A 326 4.14 2.18 -10.28
N ARG A 327 4.34 0.88 -10.10
CA ARG A 327 3.81 0.11 -8.96
C ARG A 327 4.89 -0.78 -8.35
N THR A 328 4.89 -0.82 -7.03
CA THR A 328 5.58 -1.78 -6.18
C THR A 328 4.52 -2.47 -5.31
N THR A 329 4.89 -3.50 -4.55
CA THR A 329 3.98 -4.12 -3.56
C THR A 329 3.41 -3.08 -2.58
N GLY A 330 4.26 -2.19 -2.07
CA GLY A 330 3.90 -1.25 -1.00
C GLY A 330 3.52 0.16 -1.46
N GLY A 331 3.35 0.40 -2.77
CA GLY A 331 3.08 1.75 -3.24
C GLY A 331 2.92 1.88 -4.74
N VAL A 332 2.26 2.96 -5.14
CA VAL A 332 1.96 3.29 -6.53
C VAL A 332 2.12 4.78 -6.76
N LEU A 333 2.62 5.16 -7.95
CA LEU A 333 2.67 6.54 -8.43
C LEU A 333 2.12 6.61 -9.84
N ALA A 334 1.51 7.75 -10.17
CA ALA A 334 0.98 8.04 -11.50
C ALA A 334 1.47 9.41 -11.99
N ALA A 335 1.88 9.50 -13.26
CA ALA A 335 2.38 10.74 -13.84
C ALA A 335 1.92 10.89 -15.31
N PRO A 336 1.59 12.13 -15.76
CA PRO A 336 1.42 12.42 -17.18
C PRO A 336 2.77 12.40 -17.91
N VAL A 337 2.74 12.05 -19.20
CA VAL A 337 3.92 12.14 -20.08
C VAL A 337 4.06 13.57 -20.57
N THR A 338 5.15 14.24 -20.20
CA THR A 338 5.46 15.60 -20.66
C THR A 338 6.40 15.59 -21.88
N GLY A 339 6.36 16.62 -22.73
CA GLY A 339 7.31 16.77 -23.84
C GLY A 339 7.16 15.79 -25.02
N GLY A 340 6.09 15.00 -25.08
CA GLY A 340 5.79 14.15 -26.24
C GLY A 340 5.47 14.99 -27.48
N LYS A 341 6.06 14.67 -28.63
CA LYS A 341 5.69 15.29 -29.92
C LYS A 341 4.20 15.08 -30.18
N ARG A 342 3.40 16.14 -30.09
CA ARG A 342 2.06 16.20 -30.70
C ARG A 342 2.28 16.18 -32.21
N LEU A 343 2.14 15.01 -32.82
CA LEU A 343 2.08 14.85 -34.28
C LEU A 343 0.63 14.81 -34.73
#